data_AF-W6Z179-F1
#
_entry.id   AF-W6Z179-F1
#
_cell.length_a   1.000
_cell.length_b   1.000
_cell.length_c   1.000
_cell.angle_alpha   90.00
_cell.angle_beta   90.00
_cell.angle_gamma   90.00
#
_symmetry.space_group_name_H-M   'P 1'
#
loop_
_entity.id
_entity.type
_entity.pdbx_description
1 polymer ?
#
loop_
_entity_poly.entity_id
_entity_poly.type
_entity_poly.pdbx_seq_one_letter_code
_entity_poly.pdbx_strand_id
1 'polypeptide(L)'
;MNPYNLDLICKSSKFFKDHLQKRRKRMSSTDECCICTDVLDPVVKDISFCTDCGQNFHESCIENWKNYRSTARRRNSPANCPMCRASWKTDSPLSNLDVETELDVEAVQIYLDWVYTSELMIPAISPESEAYKLIKLNLMAVGDAFKDRRFKSQVRDLFFVQQDTFFRRESANLASADREAYNEMQTFLWLIGSQSK
;
A
#
# COMPACT_ATOMS: atom_id res chain seq x y z
N MET A 1 -13.36 -8.54 -2.03
CA MET A 1 -11.89 -8.42 -1.96
C MET A 1 -11.33 -9.83 -1.83
N ASN A 2 -10.44 -10.26 -2.72
CA ASN A 2 -9.92 -11.64 -2.75
C ASN A 2 -9.10 -11.94 -1.47
N PRO A 3 -9.22 -13.12 -0.82
CA PRO A 3 -8.42 -13.49 0.36
C PRO A 3 -6.90 -13.34 0.19
N TYR A 4 -6.37 -13.59 -1.02
CA TYR A 4 -4.95 -13.41 -1.34
C TYR A 4 -4.48 -11.96 -1.15
N ASN A 5 -5.38 -11.00 -1.35
CA ASN A 5 -5.07 -9.58 -1.25
C ASN A 5 -4.79 -9.13 0.18
N LEU A 6 -5.38 -9.79 1.18
CA LEU A 6 -5.16 -9.48 2.59
C LEU A 6 -3.75 -9.91 3.06
N ASP A 7 -3.24 -11.01 2.50
CA ASP A 7 -1.95 -11.58 2.87
C ASP A 7 -0.77 -10.72 2.40
N LEU A 8 -0.89 -10.12 1.23
CA LEU A 8 0.10 -9.16 0.71
C LEU A 8 0.21 -7.93 1.62
N ILE A 9 -0.93 -7.31 1.97
CA ILE A 9 -0.96 -6.13 2.84
C ILE A 9 -0.44 -6.46 4.25
N CYS A 10 -0.78 -7.64 4.78
CA CYS A 10 -0.28 -8.07 6.10
C CYS A 10 1.20 -8.47 6.09
N LYS A 11 1.79 -8.79 4.93
CA LYS A 11 3.24 -9.01 4.78
C LYS A 11 4.00 -7.68 4.77
N SER A 12 3.49 -6.67 4.06
CA SER A 12 4.15 -5.37 3.94
C SER A 12 4.00 -4.52 5.20
N SER A 13 2.88 -4.64 5.91
CA SER A 13 2.55 -3.80 7.06
C SER A 13 2.20 -4.61 8.31
N LYS A 14 2.99 -4.38 9.36
CA LYS A 14 2.71 -4.92 10.70
C LYS A 14 1.38 -4.41 11.26
N PHE A 15 1.00 -3.17 10.94
CA PHE A 15 -0.26 -2.59 11.41
C PHE A 15 -1.46 -3.42 10.92
N PHE A 16 -1.51 -3.67 9.62
CA PHE A 16 -2.58 -4.48 9.03
C PHE A 16 -2.54 -5.92 9.54
N LYS A 17 -1.36 -6.51 9.71
CA LYS A 17 -1.25 -7.83 10.32
C LYS A 17 -1.86 -7.89 11.73
N ASP A 18 -1.56 -6.90 12.56
CA ASP A 18 -2.02 -6.88 13.96
C ASP A 18 -3.53 -6.57 14.07
N HIS A 19 -4.12 -5.87 13.08
CA HIS A 19 -5.56 -5.53 13.08
C HIS A 19 -6.42 -6.55 12.32
N LEU A 20 -5.96 -7.03 11.17
CA LEU A 20 -6.70 -7.95 10.31
C LEU A 20 -6.42 -9.43 10.61
N GLN A 21 -5.23 -9.75 11.10
CA GLN A 21 -4.75 -11.13 11.27
C GLN A 21 -4.16 -11.38 12.67
N LYS A 22 -4.65 -10.66 13.69
CA LYS A 22 -4.11 -10.63 15.06
C LYS A 22 -3.74 -12.01 15.63
N ARG A 23 -4.56 -13.02 15.37
CA ARG A 23 -4.38 -14.38 15.90
C ARG A 23 -3.98 -15.40 14.85
N ARG A 24 -3.83 -15.03 13.57
CA ARG A 24 -3.52 -16.00 12.51
C ARG A 24 -2.15 -16.62 12.75
N LYS A 25 -2.09 -17.96 12.77
CA LYS A 25 -0.83 -18.70 12.87
C LYS A 25 -0.03 -18.53 11.59
N ARG A 26 1.30 -18.45 11.73
CA ARG A 26 2.21 -18.54 10.58
C ARG A 26 1.97 -19.87 9.88
N MET A 27 2.00 -19.82 8.55
CA MET A 27 1.87 -20.97 7.69
C MET A 27 3.24 -21.36 7.16
N SER A 28 3.56 -22.65 7.24
CA SER A 28 4.72 -23.26 6.59
C SER A 28 4.31 -23.97 5.31
N SER A 29 5.26 -24.22 4.41
CA SER A 29 5.01 -24.96 3.16
C SER A 29 4.66 -26.44 3.38
N THR A 30 4.79 -26.92 4.61
CA THR A 30 4.44 -28.29 5.02
C THR A 30 3.17 -28.34 5.87
N ASP A 31 2.53 -27.20 6.12
CA ASP A 31 1.31 -27.19 6.91
C ASP A 31 0.14 -27.72 6.08
N GLU A 32 -0.69 -28.56 6.69
CA GLU A 32 -1.83 -29.20 6.05
C GLU A 32 -3.17 -28.69 6.61
N CYS A 33 -4.18 -28.67 5.75
CA CYS A 33 -5.54 -28.37 6.14
C CYS A 33 -6.13 -29.53 6.93
N CYS A 34 -6.55 -29.32 8.17
CA CYS A 34 -7.06 -30.42 9.00
C CYS A 34 -8.43 -30.98 8.58
N ILE A 35 -9.03 -30.47 7.49
CA ILE A 35 -10.30 -30.96 6.93
C ILE A 35 -10.03 -31.95 5.79
N CYS A 36 -9.16 -31.59 4.85
CA CYS A 36 -8.88 -32.41 3.66
C CYS A 36 -7.48 -33.04 3.66
N THR A 37 -6.63 -32.72 4.63
CA THR A 37 -5.22 -33.18 4.75
C THR A 37 -4.31 -32.78 3.60
N ASP A 38 -4.75 -31.90 2.70
CA ASP A 38 -3.88 -31.32 1.65
C ASP A 38 -3.04 -30.16 2.22
N VAL A 39 -1.91 -29.90 1.57
CA VAL A 39 -1.04 -28.75 1.87
C VAL A 39 -1.80 -27.42 1.76
N LEU A 40 -1.57 -26.54 2.71
CA LEU A 40 -2.06 -25.16 2.73
C LEU A 40 -1.17 -24.31 1.81
N ASP A 41 -1.50 -24.30 0.53
CA ASP A 41 -0.83 -23.47 -0.47
C ASP A 41 -1.73 -22.31 -0.92
N PRO A 42 -1.43 -21.05 -0.53
CA PRO A 42 -2.16 -19.87 -0.97
C PRO A 42 -1.86 -19.49 -2.44
N VAL A 43 -1.12 -20.30 -3.19
CA VAL A 43 -1.05 -20.16 -4.65
C VAL A 43 -2.11 -21.02 -5.33
N VAL A 44 -2.49 -22.13 -4.69
CA VAL A 44 -3.38 -23.15 -5.29
C VAL A 44 -4.82 -22.99 -4.81
N LYS A 45 -5.04 -22.68 -3.53
CA LYS A 45 -6.37 -22.57 -2.91
C LYS A 45 -6.41 -21.40 -1.94
N ASP A 46 -7.53 -20.68 -1.92
CA ASP A 46 -7.76 -19.60 -0.97
C ASP A 46 -7.69 -20.12 0.46
N ILE A 47 -7.07 -19.34 1.34
CA ILE A 47 -6.86 -19.71 2.74
C ILE A 47 -7.65 -18.78 3.65
N SER A 48 -8.49 -19.41 4.49
CA SER A 48 -9.17 -18.76 5.60
C SER A 48 -8.52 -19.17 6.93
N PHE A 49 -8.82 -18.45 8.01
CA PHE A 49 -8.33 -18.80 9.34
C PHE A 49 -9.37 -18.56 10.42
N CYS A 50 -9.25 -19.30 11.52
CA CYS A 50 -10.10 -19.10 12.68
C CYS A 50 -9.65 -17.86 13.46
N THR A 51 -10.56 -16.92 13.70
CA THR A 51 -10.27 -15.68 14.45
C THR A 51 -9.97 -15.92 15.93
N ASP A 52 -10.41 -17.05 16.51
CA ASP A 52 -10.15 -17.40 17.90
C ASP A 52 -8.81 -18.10 18.10
N CYS A 53 -8.58 -19.22 17.39
CA CYS A 53 -7.38 -20.06 17.57
C CYS A 53 -6.28 -19.84 16.52
N GLY A 54 -6.57 -19.10 15.45
CA GLY A 54 -5.59 -18.77 14.42
C GLY A 54 -5.30 -19.85 13.40
N GLN A 55 -5.93 -21.03 13.48
CA GLN A 55 -5.64 -22.12 12.55
C GLN A 55 -6.06 -21.76 11.12
N ASN A 56 -5.20 -22.08 10.15
CA ASN A 56 -5.45 -21.94 8.72
C ASN A 56 -6.22 -23.14 8.14
N PHE A 57 -7.08 -22.88 7.17
CA PHE A 57 -7.91 -23.86 6.45
C PHE A 57 -8.07 -23.40 5.00
N HIS A 58 -8.23 -24.31 4.04
CA HIS A 58 -8.73 -23.90 2.74
C HIS A 58 -10.14 -23.30 2.90
N GLU A 59 -10.42 -22.20 2.20
CA GLU A 59 -11.70 -21.50 2.26
C GLU A 59 -12.86 -22.42 1.88
N SER A 60 -12.71 -23.14 0.76
CA SER A 60 -13.70 -24.13 0.32
C SER A 60 -13.94 -25.25 1.34
N CYS A 61 -12.92 -25.68 2.07
CA CYS A 61 -13.06 -26.71 3.10
C CYS A 61 -13.87 -26.21 4.28
N ILE A 62 -13.61 -24.98 4.75
CA ILE A 62 -14.36 -24.43 5.87
C ILE A 62 -15.79 -24.04 5.47
N GLU A 63 -16.02 -23.59 4.24
CA GLU A 63 -17.38 -23.35 3.73
C GLU A 63 -18.21 -24.64 3.68
N ASN A 64 -17.64 -25.71 3.13
CA ASN A 64 -18.29 -27.02 3.12
C ASN A 64 -18.59 -27.52 4.54
N TRP A 65 -17.66 -27.30 5.48
CA TRP A 65 -17.87 -27.61 6.89
C TRP A 65 -19.04 -26.83 7.50
N LYS A 66 -19.14 -25.52 7.22
CA LYS A 66 -20.25 -24.67 7.67
C LYS A 66 -21.59 -25.18 7.11
N ASN A 67 -21.63 -25.50 5.82
CA ASN A 67 -22.83 -25.97 5.12
C ASN A 67 -23.28 -27.36 5.59
N TYR A 68 -22.34 -28.27 5.85
CA TYR A 68 -22.66 -29.57 6.41
C TYR A 68 -23.26 -29.45 7.82
N ARG A 69 -22.75 -28.52 8.64
CA ARG A 69 -23.25 -28.29 10.00
C ARG A 69 -24.63 -27.64 10.04
N SER A 70 -24.93 -26.74 9.11
CA SER A 70 -26.24 -26.08 9.02
C SER A 70 -27.35 -27.01 8.53
N THR A 71 -27.01 -28.01 7.71
CA THR A 71 -27.96 -28.99 7.14
C THR A 71 -28.16 -30.23 8.02
N ALA A 72 -27.18 -30.61 8.84
CA ALA A 72 -27.33 -31.66 9.86
C ALA A 72 -28.40 -31.28 10.91
N ARG A 73 -28.87 -32.24 11.73
CA ARG A 73 -29.94 -32.14 12.77
C ARG A 73 -29.83 -30.98 13.81
N ARG A 74 -28.89 -30.04 13.65
CA ARG A 74 -28.63 -28.87 14.50
C ARG A 74 -28.85 -27.56 13.72
N ARG A 75 -30.07 -27.35 13.23
CA ARG A 75 -30.47 -26.20 12.38
C ARG A 75 -30.21 -24.80 12.97
N ASN A 76 -29.88 -24.68 14.26
CA ASN A 76 -29.72 -23.41 14.96
C ASN A 76 -28.35 -23.25 15.66
N SER A 77 -27.36 -24.10 15.37
CA SER A 77 -26.01 -23.93 15.94
C SER A 77 -25.11 -23.20 14.94
N PRO A 78 -24.41 -22.13 15.34
CA PRO A 78 -23.41 -21.51 14.48
C PRO A 78 -22.36 -22.56 14.12
N ALA A 79 -21.79 -22.44 12.92
CA ALA A 79 -20.69 -23.32 12.53
C ALA A 79 -19.51 -23.08 13.47
N ASN A 80 -18.86 -24.14 13.96
CA ASN A 80 -17.72 -24.02 14.87
C ASN A 80 -16.42 -24.40 14.16
N CYS A 81 -15.30 -23.83 14.60
CA CYS A 81 -13.98 -24.22 14.12
C CYS A 81 -13.73 -25.72 14.37
N PRO A 82 -13.28 -26.50 13.37
CA PRO A 82 -12.95 -27.92 13.54
C PRO A 82 -11.88 -28.18 14.61
N MET A 83 -10.95 -27.24 14.80
CA MET A 83 -9.82 -27.39 15.72
C MET A 83 -10.13 -26.99 17.16
N CYS A 84 -10.62 -25.76 17.37
CA CYS A 84 -10.85 -25.25 18.72
C CYS A 84 -12.31 -25.26 19.16
N ARG A 85 -13.24 -25.60 18.26
CA ARG A 85 -14.69 -25.62 18.49
C ARG A 85 -15.31 -24.27 18.87
N ALA A 86 -14.56 -23.16 18.79
CA ALA A 86 -15.12 -21.82 18.94
C ALA A 86 -16.11 -21.51 17.81
N SER A 87 -17.08 -20.63 18.07
CA SER A 87 -18.03 -20.19 17.06
C SER A 87 -17.30 -19.51 15.91
N TRP A 88 -17.55 -19.93 14.69
CA TRP A 88 -16.96 -19.30 13.51
C TRP A 88 -17.64 -17.96 13.28
N LYS A 89 -16.92 -16.88 13.54
CA LYS A 89 -17.38 -15.53 13.22
C LYS A 89 -17.18 -15.28 11.73
N THR A 90 -18.23 -14.83 11.06
CA THR A 90 -18.17 -14.38 9.65
C THR A 90 -17.98 -12.87 9.58
N ASP A 91 -17.49 -12.25 10.65
CA ASP A 91 -17.23 -10.82 10.66
C ASP A 91 -16.15 -10.53 9.61
N SER A 92 -16.46 -9.64 8.68
CA SER A 92 -15.50 -9.16 7.70
C SER A 92 -14.27 -8.66 8.45
N PRO A 93 -13.03 -9.07 8.12
CA PRO A 93 -11.83 -8.55 8.75
C PRO A 93 -11.77 -7.02 8.75
N LEU A 94 -12.42 -6.39 7.75
CA LEU A 94 -12.52 -4.96 7.57
C LEU A 94 -13.39 -4.25 8.61
N SER A 95 -14.32 -4.94 9.30
CA SER A 95 -15.14 -4.30 10.34
C SER A 95 -14.33 -3.89 11.59
N ASN A 96 -13.08 -4.36 11.71
CA ASN A 96 -12.16 -3.97 12.78
C ASN A 96 -11.17 -2.88 12.36
N LEU A 97 -11.17 -2.45 11.09
CA LEU A 97 -10.43 -1.28 10.65
C LEU A 97 -11.29 -0.05 10.96
N ASP A 98 -11.21 0.41 12.20
CA ASP A 98 -11.77 1.70 12.58
C ASP A 98 -10.82 2.79 12.05
N VAL A 99 -10.99 3.13 10.77
CA VAL A 99 -10.30 4.27 10.18
C VAL A 99 -11.14 5.49 10.54
N GLU A 100 -10.92 6.04 11.74
CA GLU A 100 -11.65 7.22 12.25
C GLU A 100 -11.44 8.49 11.39
N THR A 101 -10.53 8.45 10.42
CA THR A 101 -10.25 9.54 9.47
C THR A 101 -10.95 9.33 8.13
N GLU A 102 -11.70 10.32 7.67
CA GLU A 102 -12.10 10.43 6.26
C GLU A 102 -10.83 10.50 5.40
N LEU A 103 -10.45 9.37 4.81
CA LEU A 103 -9.33 9.28 3.88
C LEU A 103 -9.83 9.50 2.46
N ASP A 104 -9.03 10.23 1.69
CA ASP A 104 -9.25 10.41 0.27
C ASP A 104 -9.22 9.06 -0.47
N VAL A 105 -10.28 8.76 -1.22
CA VAL A 105 -10.51 7.46 -1.86
C VAL A 105 -9.42 7.18 -2.89
N GLU A 106 -9.00 8.20 -3.64
CA GLU A 106 -7.96 8.09 -4.67
C GLU A 106 -6.60 7.81 -4.04
N ALA A 107 -6.24 8.50 -2.96
CA ALA A 107 -5.00 8.22 -2.22
C ALA A 107 -4.99 6.82 -1.60
N VAL A 108 -6.13 6.34 -1.09
CA VAL A 108 -6.25 4.95 -0.62
C VAL A 108 -6.06 3.96 -1.76
N GLN A 109 -6.63 4.23 -2.93
CA GLN A 109 -6.45 3.39 -4.11
C GLN A 109 -4.97 3.34 -4.55
N ILE A 110 -4.29 4.49 -4.61
CA ILE A 110 -2.85 4.56 -4.93
C ILE A 110 -2.01 3.79 -3.91
N TYR A 111 -2.37 3.85 -2.61
CA TYR A 111 -1.71 3.04 -1.60
C TYR A 111 -1.88 1.54 -1.87
N LEU A 112 -3.10 1.10 -2.15
CA LEU A 112 -3.37 -0.31 -2.46
C LEU A 112 -2.59 -0.73 -3.70
N ASP A 113 -2.64 0.04 -4.78
CA ASP A 113 -1.90 -0.24 -6.01
C ASP A 113 -0.40 -0.36 -5.73
N TRP A 114 0.17 0.57 -4.95
CA TRP A 114 1.57 0.50 -4.52
C TRP A 114 1.89 -0.76 -3.69
N VAL A 115 0.99 -1.20 -2.80
CA VAL A 115 1.21 -2.45 -2.05
C VAL A 115 1.28 -3.65 -3.01
N TYR A 116 0.51 -3.65 -4.10
CA TYR A 116 0.51 -4.73 -5.08
C TYR A 116 1.68 -4.66 -6.06
N THR A 117 1.99 -3.49 -6.60
CA THR A 117 3.01 -3.33 -7.65
C THR A 117 4.40 -3.06 -7.09
N SER A 118 4.49 -2.61 -5.83
CA SER A 118 5.68 -1.96 -5.25
C SER A 118 6.14 -0.70 -5.99
N GLU A 119 5.30 -0.17 -6.90
CA GLU A 119 5.58 1.02 -7.71
C GLU A 119 4.57 2.11 -7.39
N LEU A 120 5.07 3.29 -7.02
CA LEU A 120 4.21 4.41 -6.63
C LEU A 120 3.86 5.25 -7.86
N MET A 121 2.66 5.01 -8.39
CA MET A 121 2.15 5.70 -9.57
C MET A 121 1.26 6.87 -9.17
N ILE A 122 1.73 8.09 -9.39
CA ILE A 122 0.90 9.29 -9.24
C ILE A 122 0.35 9.68 -10.61
N PRO A 123 -0.93 10.10 -10.71
CA PRO A 123 -1.49 10.62 -11.96
C PRO A 123 -0.59 11.68 -12.60
N ALA A 124 -0.53 11.69 -13.94
CA ALA A 124 0.32 12.58 -14.73
C ALA A 124 -0.16 14.05 -14.66
N ILE A 125 0.05 14.67 -13.51
CA ILE A 125 -0.31 16.05 -13.19
C ILE A 125 0.98 16.84 -13.03
N SER A 126 0.95 18.14 -13.39
CA SER A 126 2.09 19.03 -13.19
C SER A 126 2.56 18.99 -11.73
N PRO A 127 3.85 18.70 -11.47
CA PRO A 127 4.44 18.69 -10.12
C PRO A 127 4.25 19.97 -9.33
N GLU A 128 4.10 21.11 -10.02
CA GLU A 128 3.97 22.43 -9.39
C GLU A 128 2.51 22.78 -9.05
N SER A 129 1.55 21.98 -9.54
CA SER A 129 0.13 22.25 -9.32
C SER A 129 -0.28 22.02 -7.87
N GLU A 130 -1.26 22.79 -7.40
CA GLU A 130 -1.89 22.58 -6.09
C GLU A 130 -2.54 21.19 -5.99
N ALA A 131 -3.10 20.66 -7.09
CA ALA A 131 -3.66 19.32 -7.14
C ALA A 131 -2.61 18.25 -6.79
N TYR A 132 -1.39 18.39 -7.31
CA TYR A 132 -0.30 17.46 -7.02
C TYR A 132 0.17 17.54 -5.56
N LYS A 133 0.22 18.75 -4.96
CA LYS A 133 0.51 18.93 -3.53
C LYS A 133 -0.57 18.30 -2.65
N LEU A 134 -1.84 18.44 -3.03
CA LEU A 134 -2.96 17.85 -2.32
C LEU A 134 -2.91 16.31 -2.36
N ILE A 135 -2.67 15.71 -3.53
CA ILE A 135 -2.49 14.26 -3.65
C ILE A 135 -1.36 13.79 -2.72
N LYS A 136 -0.22 14.49 -2.71
CA LYS A 136 0.89 14.17 -1.80
C LYS A 136 0.49 14.21 -0.32
N LEU A 137 -0.25 15.25 0.11
CA LEU A 137 -0.74 15.35 1.49
C LEU A 137 -1.71 14.21 1.83
N ASN A 138 -2.61 13.87 0.91
CA ASN A 138 -3.54 12.75 1.08
C ASN A 138 -2.80 11.42 1.19
N LEU A 139 -1.78 11.17 0.35
CA LEU A 139 -0.94 9.96 0.44
C LEU A 139 -0.18 9.90 1.78
N MET A 140 0.33 11.04 2.26
CA MET A 140 0.94 11.10 3.60
C MET A 140 -0.06 10.77 4.71
N ALA A 141 -1.27 11.32 4.64
CA ALA A 141 -2.35 11.05 5.60
C ALA A 141 -2.74 9.56 5.60
N VAL A 142 -2.86 8.93 4.42
CA VAL A 142 -3.07 7.48 4.30
C VAL A 142 -1.93 6.69 4.94
N GLY A 143 -0.68 7.08 4.68
CA GLY A 143 0.48 6.44 5.29
C GLY A 143 0.52 6.56 6.82
N ASP A 144 0.06 7.69 7.37
CA ASP A 144 -0.04 7.89 8.82
C ASP A 144 -1.20 7.10 9.43
N ALA A 145 -2.38 7.11 8.80
CA ALA A 145 -3.54 6.33 9.23
C ALA A 145 -3.23 4.83 9.26
N PHE A 146 -2.53 4.32 8.23
CA PHE A 146 -2.14 2.91 8.14
C PHE A 146 -0.81 2.58 8.84
N LYS A 147 -0.16 3.58 9.45
CA LYS A 147 1.13 3.47 10.16
C LYS A 147 2.23 2.78 9.32
N ASP A 148 2.19 2.93 7.99
CA ASP A 148 3.10 2.28 7.05
C ASP A 148 4.33 3.15 6.79
N ARG A 149 5.43 2.84 7.50
CA ARG A 149 6.68 3.61 7.39
C ARG A 149 7.33 3.51 6.01
N ARG A 150 7.17 2.38 5.31
CA ARG A 150 7.82 2.16 4.00
C ARG A 150 7.12 3.01 2.95
N PHE A 151 5.79 3.00 2.96
CA PHE A 151 5.00 3.85 2.09
C PHE A 151 5.32 5.34 2.30
N LYS A 152 5.35 5.80 3.56
CA LYS A 152 5.70 7.20 3.87
C LYS A 152 7.10 7.59 3.41
N SER A 153 8.06 6.67 3.47
CA SER A 153 9.40 6.92 2.93
C SER A 153 9.34 7.12 1.41
N GLN A 154 8.63 6.26 0.68
CA GLN A 154 8.47 6.38 -0.77
C GLN A 154 7.76 7.67 -1.18
N VAL A 155 6.68 8.02 -0.49
CA VAL A 155 5.97 9.29 -0.72
C VAL A 155 6.91 10.47 -0.45
N ARG A 156 7.75 10.41 0.60
CA ARG A 156 8.75 11.44 0.92
C ARG A 156 9.86 11.53 -0.12
N ASP A 157 10.35 10.43 -0.65
CA ASP A 157 11.40 10.45 -1.68
C ASP A 157 10.90 11.18 -2.95
N LEU A 158 9.60 11.09 -3.26
CA LEU A 158 8.96 11.92 -4.29
C LEU A 158 8.92 13.43 -3.98
N PHE A 159 9.05 13.85 -2.72
CA PHE A 159 9.24 15.27 -2.38
C PHE A 159 10.65 15.75 -2.74
N PHE A 160 11.67 14.96 -2.42
CA PHE A 160 13.05 15.41 -2.51
C PHE A 160 13.65 15.29 -3.91
N VAL A 161 13.27 14.26 -4.69
CA VAL A 161 13.69 14.14 -6.09
C VAL A 161 13.26 15.37 -6.91
N GLN A 162 12.11 15.97 -6.58
CA GLN A 162 11.63 17.17 -7.27
C GLN A 162 12.35 18.45 -6.85
N GLN A 163 12.69 18.62 -5.57
CA GLN A 163 13.46 19.79 -5.13
C GLN A 163 14.85 19.81 -5.78
N ASP A 164 15.52 18.66 -5.90
CA ASP A 164 16.82 18.58 -6.58
C ASP A 164 16.72 18.95 -8.07
N THR A 165 15.65 18.52 -8.77
CA THR A 165 15.45 18.90 -10.17
C THR A 165 15.13 20.38 -10.35
N PHE A 166 14.39 20.97 -9.41
CA PHE A 166 14.09 22.40 -9.39
C PHE A 166 15.35 23.23 -9.11
N PHE A 167 16.09 22.89 -8.05
CA PHE A 167 17.36 23.57 -7.73
C PHE A 167 18.38 23.45 -8.86
N ARG A 168 18.49 22.29 -9.51
CA ARG A 168 19.40 22.10 -10.64
C ARG A 168 18.98 22.91 -11.86
N ARG A 169 17.68 23.03 -12.16
CA ARG A 169 17.17 23.90 -13.24
C ARG A 169 17.42 25.36 -12.95
N GLU A 170 17.13 25.82 -11.73
CA GLU A 170 17.31 27.22 -11.37
C GLU A 170 18.78 27.62 -11.37
N SER A 171 19.65 26.73 -10.88
CA SER A 171 21.11 26.90 -10.97
C SER A 171 21.60 26.96 -12.42
N ALA A 172 21.04 26.14 -13.32
CA ALA A 172 21.39 26.17 -14.73
C ALA A 172 20.90 27.46 -15.42
N ASN A 173 19.70 27.93 -15.09
CA ASN A 173 19.14 29.19 -15.60
C ASN A 173 19.95 30.41 -15.16
N LEU A 174 20.35 30.47 -13.88
CA LEU A 174 21.22 31.52 -13.34
C LEU A 174 22.59 31.50 -14.03
N ALA A 175 23.19 30.31 -14.21
CA ALA A 175 24.46 30.18 -14.91
C ALA A 175 24.40 30.59 -16.40
N SER A 176 23.25 30.38 -17.07
CA SER A 176 23.06 30.87 -18.44
C SER A 176 22.87 32.39 -18.51
N ALA A 177 22.15 32.99 -17.56
CA ALA A 177 21.95 34.43 -17.50
C ALA A 177 23.27 35.18 -17.26
N ASP A 178 24.13 34.66 -16.37
CA ASP A 178 25.48 35.22 -16.15
C ASP A 178 26.34 35.15 -17.41
N ARG A 179 26.18 34.10 -18.23
CA ARG A 179 26.93 33.92 -19.47
C ARG A 179 26.47 34.88 -20.57
N GLU A 180 25.17 35.15 -20.67
CA GLU A 180 24.63 36.14 -21.61
C GLU A 180 25.10 37.55 -21.22
N ALA A 181 25.01 37.92 -19.95
CA ALA A 181 25.51 39.22 -19.47
C ALA A 181 27.02 39.40 -19.72
N TYR A 182 27.82 38.36 -19.52
CA TYR A 182 29.25 38.38 -19.83
C TYR A 182 29.54 38.57 -21.32
N ASN A 183 28.77 37.91 -22.20
CA ASN A 183 28.92 38.03 -23.65
C ASN A 183 28.50 39.40 -24.18
N GLU A 184 27.47 40.01 -23.58
CA GLU A 184 27.07 41.38 -23.89
C GLU A 184 28.16 42.39 -23.50
N MET A 185 28.75 42.24 -22.32
CA MET A 185 29.88 43.08 -21.88
C MET A 185 31.11 42.94 -22.78
N GLN A 186 31.47 41.72 -23.20
CA GLN A 186 32.55 41.48 -24.14
C GLN A 186 32.32 42.16 -25.50
N THR A 187 31.08 42.08 -25.99
CA THR A 187 30.68 42.70 -27.25
C THR A 187 30.75 44.23 -27.17
N PHE A 188 30.32 44.81 -26.05
CA PHE A 188 30.41 46.25 -25.79
C PHE A 188 31.86 46.74 -25.72
N LEU A 189 32.74 46.02 -25.01
CA LEU A 189 34.16 46.34 -24.92
C LEU A 189 34.86 46.26 -26.28
N TRP A 190 34.49 45.29 -27.12
CA TRP A 190 35.00 45.15 -28.47
C TRP A 190 34.56 46.32 -29.37
N LEU A 191 33.29 46.76 -29.27
CA LEU A 191 32.77 47.91 -30.01
C LEU A 191 33.46 49.22 -29.62
N ILE A 192 33.72 49.45 -28.33
CA ILE A 192 34.46 50.64 -27.85
C ILE A 192 35.91 50.62 -28.34
N GLY A 193 36.58 49.46 -28.26
CA GLY A 193 37.95 49.31 -28.73
C GLY A 193 38.11 49.48 -30.25
N SER A 194 37.05 49.27 -31.03
CA SER A 194 37.04 49.37 -32.49
C SER A 194 36.82 50.80 -33.01
N GLN A 195 36.23 51.69 -32.22
CA GLN A 195 36.02 53.11 -32.60
C GLN A 195 37.20 54.03 -32.22
N SER A 196 38.21 53.50 -31.53
CA SER A 196 39.38 54.26 -31.07
C SER A 196 40.62 54.08 -31.96
N LYS A 197 40.44 53.67 -33.22
CA LYS A 197 41.49 53.54 -34.24
C LYS A 197 41.18 54.37 -35.48
#